data_AF-A0A520BPB5-F1
#
_entry.id   AF-A0A520BPB5-F1
#
_cell.length_a   1.000
_cell.length_b   1.000
_cell.length_c   1.000
_cell.angle_alpha   90.00
_cell.angle_beta   90.00
_cell.angle_gamma   90.00
#
_symmetry.space_group_name_H-M   'P 1'
#
loop_
_entity.id
_entity.type
_entity.pdbx_description
1 polymer ?
#
loop_
_entity_poly.entity_id
_entity_poly.type
_entity_poly.pdbx_seq_one_letter_code
_entity_poly.pdbx_strand_id
1 'polypeptide(L)'
;MKSKFLFFALLFPVIVLAQQETKIRIKGVNPESLNVFYLSIVQGRNVVKVFYKIQDSLSSKVKYDPDYIALKQEPSSSFIETSTGTVSQKYTERLGSIFNRYYVYTIDSLQFFKSKNRGYFNLISKVKDLSKEKLPEDKRSFLDGTSIKLDISDGKLERTIQVRSPDGNNNPLIAQFITETFNLFRKGKNDKYLTPQRTSGY
;
A
#
# COMPACT_ATOMS: atom_id res chain seq x y z
N MET A 1 -66.19 -8.31 33.05
CA MET A 1 -64.99 -7.54 33.48
C MET A 1 -63.74 -8.13 32.85
N LYS A 2 -62.78 -7.26 32.54
CA LYS A 2 -61.73 -7.39 31.52
C LYS A 2 -60.68 -8.50 31.80
N SER A 3 -60.44 -9.36 30.82
CA SER A 3 -59.25 -10.20 30.72
C SER A 3 -58.05 -9.31 30.36
N LYS A 4 -57.05 -9.22 31.24
CA LYS A 4 -55.77 -8.56 30.97
C LYS A 4 -54.81 -9.59 30.36
N PHE A 5 -54.64 -9.55 29.04
CA PHE A 5 -53.50 -10.17 28.39
C PHE A 5 -52.24 -9.39 28.74
N LEU A 6 -51.36 -9.96 29.55
CA LEU A 6 -50.01 -9.44 29.74
C LEU A 6 -49.18 -9.82 28.50
N PHE A 7 -48.87 -8.84 27.67
CA PHE A 7 -47.92 -9.00 26.57
C PHE A 7 -46.51 -8.75 27.12
N PHE A 8 -45.76 -9.82 27.42
CA PHE A 8 -44.34 -9.72 27.74
C PHE A 8 -43.57 -9.51 26.43
N ALA A 9 -43.27 -8.25 26.10
CA ALA A 9 -42.35 -7.93 25.02
C ALA A 9 -40.93 -8.26 25.48
N LEU A 10 -40.39 -9.39 25.03
CA LEU A 10 -38.98 -9.74 25.12
C LEU A 10 -38.17 -8.76 24.26
N LEU A 11 -37.71 -7.67 24.87
CA LEU A 11 -36.65 -6.82 24.33
C LEU A 11 -35.34 -7.60 24.40
N PHE A 12 -35.00 -8.32 23.34
CA PHE A 12 -33.62 -8.76 23.12
C PHE A 12 -32.79 -7.51 22.79
N PRO A 13 -31.78 -7.15 23.59
CA PRO A 13 -30.81 -6.16 23.15
C PRO A 13 -30.07 -6.76 21.95
N VAL A 14 -30.30 -6.20 20.76
CA VAL A 14 -29.46 -6.46 19.60
C VAL A 14 -28.10 -5.83 19.89
N ILE A 15 -27.19 -6.61 20.47
CA ILE A 15 -25.80 -6.20 20.62
C ILE A 15 -25.18 -6.25 19.22
N VAL A 16 -25.15 -5.09 18.55
CA VAL A 16 -24.37 -4.92 17.32
C VAL A 16 -22.90 -4.85 17.74
N LEU A 17 -22.23 -5.99 17.80
CA LEU A 17 -20.77 -6.03 17.90
C LEU A 17 -20.21 -5.38 16.63
N ALA A 18 -19.63 -4.19 16.76
CA ALA A 18 -18.85 -3.57 15.70
C ALA A 18 -17.75 -4.56 15.29
N GLN A 19 -17.88 -5.12 14.09
CA GLN A 19 -16.93 -6.12 13.64
C GLN A 19 -15.59 -5.45 13.36
N GLN A 20 -14.53 -5.99 13.97
CA GLN A 20 -13.17 -5.55 13.68
C GLN A 20 -12.85 -5.72 12.20
N GLU A 21 -12.50 -4.60 11.56
CA GLU A 21 -12.01 -4.57 10.19
C GLU A 21 -10.51 -4.88 10.19
N THR A 22 -10.08 -5.72 9.25
CA THR A 22 -8.65 -5.86 8.96
C THR A 22 -8.26 -4.81 7.93
N LYS A 23 -7.25 -4.02 8.24
CA LYS A 23 -6.65 -3.01 7.37
C LYS A 23 -5.22 -3.42 7.06
N ILE A 24 -4.90 -3.54 5.77
CA ILE A 24 -3.54 -3.77 5.29
C ILE A 24 -3.17 -2.61 4.37
N ARG A 25 -2.15 -1.85 4.73
CA ARG A 25 -1.58 -0.79 3.90
C ARG A 25 -0.25 -1.25 3.37
N ILE A 26 -0.03 -1.09 2.08
CA ILE A 26 1.22 -1.42 1.42
C ILE A 26 1.78 -0.13 0.83
N LYS A 27 3.06 0.13 1.07
CA LYS A 27 3.84 1.13 0.34
C LYS A 27 4.97 0.39 -0.38
N GLY A 28 5.00 0.47 -1.71
CA GLY A 28 6.13 0.00 -2.50
C GLY A 28 6.95 1.16 -3.03
N VAL A 29 8.27 1.04 -2.94
CA VAL A 29 9.23 2.05 -3.41
C VAL A 29 10.28 1.37 -4.26
N ASN A 30 10.38 1.75 -5.54
CA ASN A 30 11.54 1.41 -6.34
C ASN A 30 12.70 2.36 -5.94
N PRO A 31 13.85 1.86 -5.44
CA PRO A 31 14.96 2.69 -4.99
C PRO A 31 15.73 3.36 -6.14
N GLU A 32 15.71 2.78 -7.35
CA GLU A 32 16.40 3.33 -8.52
C GLU A 32 15.61 4.47 -9.15
N SER A 33 14.30 4.28 -9.34
CA SER A 33 13.43 5.28 -9.98
C SER A 33 12.75 6.22 -8.98
N LEU A 34 12.82 5.92 -7.67
CA LEU A 34 12.09 6.59 -6.59
C LEU A 34 10.57 6.60 -6.78
N ASN A 35 10.05 5.78 -7.69
CA ASN A 35 8.62 5.65 -7.91
C ASN A 35 7.96 4.93 -6.74
N VAL A 36 6.78 5.41 -6.36
CA VAL A 36 6.05 4.90 -5.20
C VAL A 36 4.63 4.48 -5.59
N PHE A 37 4.18 3.35 -5.07
CA PHE A 37 2.76 2.99 -5.07
C PHE A 37 2.27 2.71 -3.65
N TYR A 38 0.97 2.85 -3.48
CA TYR A 38 0.25 2.55 -2.25
C TYR A 38 -0.93 1.66 -2.55
N LEU A 39 -1.15 0.66 -1.69
CA LEU A 39 -2.39 -0.10 -1.62
C LEU A 39 -2.98 0.02 -0.22
N SER A 40 -4.30 0.17 -0.12
CA SER A 40 -5.03 0.07 1.15
C SER A 40 -6.14 -0.94 0.98
N ILE A 41 -6.01 -2.08 1.65
CA ILE A 41 -7.01 -3.14 1.70
C ILE A 41 -7.76 -3.03 3.02
N VAL A 42 -9.08 -2.95 2.96
CA VAL A 42 -9.97 -2.97 4.12
C VAL A 42 -10.92 -4.14 3.98
N GLN A 43 -10.79 -5.14 4.86
CA GLN A 43 -11.64 -6.31 4.92
C GLN A 43 -12.65 -6.20 6.07
N GLY A 44 -13.92 -6.19 5.71
CA GLY A 44 -15.04 -6.46 6.62
C GLY A 44 -15.47 -7.93 6.59
N ARG A 45 -16.64 -8.23 7.17
CA ARG A 45 -17.16 -9.61 7.27
C ARG A 45 -17.30 -10.30 5.90
N ASN A 46 -17.92 -9.61 4.94
CA ASN A 46 -18.33 -10.16 3.65
C ASN A 46 -17.87 -9.34 2.44
N VAL A 47 -17.22 -8.21 2.69
CA VAL A 47 -16.78 -7.25 1.66
C VAL A 47 -15.32 -6.88 1.88
N VAL A 48 -14.59 -6.73 0.80
CA VAL A 48 -13.25 -6.12 0.80
C VAL A 48 -13.29 -4.91 -0.11
N LYS A 49 -12.70 -3.82 0.36
CA LYS A 49 -12.40 -2.63 -0.42
C LYS A 49 -10.90 -2.53 -0.59
N VAL A 50 -10.46 -2.30 -1.82
CA VAL A 50 -9.07 -2.03 -2.13
C VAL A 50 -8.98 -0.67 -2.79
N PHE A 51 -8.07 0.16 -2.30
CA PHE A 51 -7.70 1.43 -2.90
C PHE A 51 -6.27 1.32 -3.38
N TYR A 52 -5.97 1.83 -4.57
CA TYR A 52 -4.59 2.02 -5.00
C TYR A 52 -4.31 3.48 -5.30
N LYS A 53 -3.05 3.85 -5.14
CA LYS A 53 -2.50 5.14 -5.55
C LYS A 53 -1.10 4.89 -6.11
N ILE A 54 -0.89 5.16 -7.40
CA ILE A 54 0.41 4.97 -8.07
C ILE A 54 0.94 6.30 -8.58
N GLN A 55 2.22 6.55 -8.39
CA GLN A 55 2.90 7.73 -8.93
C GLN A 55 2.99 7.63 -10.45
N ASP A 56 2.41 8.60 -11.16
CA ASP A 56 2.29 8.55 -12.63
C ASP A 56 3.39 9.37 -13.30
N SER A 57 3.48 10.66 -12.93
CA SER A 57 4.43 11.59 -13.54
C SER A 57 4.74 12.75 -12.63
N LEU A 58 5.86 13.43 -12.87
CA LEU A 58 6.19 14.71 -12.25
C LEU A 58 5.52 15.83 -13.05
N SER A 59 4.68 16.64 -12.40
CA SER A 59 4.04 17.77 -13.07
C SER A 59 5.08 18.75 -13.61
N SER A 60 4.90 19.21 -14.86
CA SER A 60 5.74 20.25 -15.46
C SER A 60 5.72 21.57 -14.69
N LYS A 61 4.77 21.74 -13.76
CA LYS A 61 4.71 22.89 -12.85
C LYS A 61 5.89 22.97 -11.89
N VAL A 62 6.59 21.84 -11.63
CA VAL A 62 7.77 21.80 -10.76
C VAL A 62 8.85 22.80 -11.19
N LYS A 63 8.97 23.09 -12.49
CA LYS A 63 9.95 24.03 -13.03
C LYS A 63 9.72 25.49 -12.62
N TYR A 64 8.53 25.79 -12.11
CA TYR A 64 8.15 27.11 -11.60
C TYR A 64 8.16 27.17 -10.06
N ASP A 65 8.50 26.08 -9.38
CA ASP A 65 8.60 26.07 -7.92
C ASP A 65 9.82 26.91 -7.47
N PRO A 66 9.64 27.90 -6.57
CA PRO A 66 10.75 28.74 -6.11
C PRO A 66 11.90 27.94 -5.46
N ASP A 67 11.58 26.89 -4.70
CA ASP A 67 12.61 26.05 -4.05
C ASP A 67 13.38 25.25 -5.10
N TYR A 68 12.70 24.78 -6.16
CA TYR A 68 13.36 24.10 -7.28
C TYR A 68 14.29 25.03 -8.05
N ILE A 69 13.85 26.26 -8.30
CA ILE A 69 14.65 27.29 -8.96
C ILE A 69 15.87 27.65 -8.11
N ALA A 70 15.69 27.88 -6.81
CA ALA A 70 16.76 28.17 -5.88
C ALA A 70 17.77 27.01 -5.80
N LEU A 71 17.27 25.77 -5.67
CA LEU A 71 18.10 24.57 -5.61
C LEU A 71 18.97 24.37 -6.86
N LYS A 72 18.47 24.77 -8.05
CA LYS A 72 19.24 24.73 -9.30
C LYS A 72 20.32 25.80 -9.41
N GLN A 73 20.18 26.90 -8.69
CA GLN A 73 21.13 28.01 -8.69
C GLN A 73 22.22 27.85 -7.61
N GLU A 74 22.08 26.87 -6.73
CA GLU A 74 23.10 26.55 -5.72
C GLU A 74 24.40 26.08 -6.40
N PRO A 75 25.56 26.62 -6.00
CA PRO A 75 26.83 26.30 -6.64
C PRO A 75 27.20 24.84 -6.38
N SER A 76 27.79 24.17 -7.38
CA SER A 76 28.14 22.74 -7.34
C SER A 76 29.05 22.34 -6.18
N SER A 77 29.84 23.29 -5.68
CA SER A 77 30.68 23.14 -4.48
C SER A 77 29.86 22.86 -3.21
N SER A 78 28.59 23.26 -3.20
CA SER A 78 27.60 22.95 -2.17
C SER A 78 27.11 21.51 -2.23
N PHE A 79 27.66 20.67 -3.11
CA PHE A 79 27.31 19.25 -3.28
C PHE A 79 28.52 18.30 -3.21
N ILE A 80 29.71 18.80 -2.88
CA ILE A 80 30.93 17.97 -2.77
C ILE A 80 30.80 17.03 -1.57
N GLU A 81 31.06 15.74 -1.79
CA GLU A 81 31.10 14.72 -0.74
C GLU A 81 32.19 15.07 0.28
N THR A 82 31.77 15.33 1.52
CA THR A 82 32.67 15.29 2.67
C THR A 82 32.79 13.85 3.15
N SER A 83 33.89 13.51 3.84
CA SER A 83 34.14 12.20 4.47
C SER A 83 33.07 11.76 5.51
N THR A 84 32.02 12.56 5.69
CA THR A 84 30.88 12.35 6.59
C THR A 84 29.53 12.12 5.87
N GLY A 85 29.46 12.14 4.53
CA GLY A 85 28.28 11.72 3.77
C GLY A 85 27.06 12.66 3.74
N THR A 86 27.15 13.93 4.14
CA THR A 86 25.96 14.73 4.51
C THR A 86 25.37 15.68 3.45
N VAL A 87 26.12 16.04 2.41
CA VAL A 87 25.73 17.15 1.52
C VAL A 87 24.87 16.69 0.31
N SER A 88 25.28 15.62 -0.37
CA SER A 88 24.52 14.98 -1.45
C SER A 88 23.17 14.41 -0.97
N GLN A 89 23.15 13.88 0.26
CA GLN A 89 21.93 13.39 0.89
C GLN A 89 20.93 14.55 1.13
N LYS A 90 21.37 15.67 1.70
CA LYS A 90 20.52 16.84 1.94
C LYS A 90 19.97 17.44 0.64
N TYR A 91 20.76 17.47 -0.43
CA TYR A 91 20.28 17.86 -1.76
C TYR A 91 19.18 16.92 -2.26
N THR A 92 19.43 15.61 -2.18
CA THR A 92 18.47 14.57 -2.63
C THR A 92 17.18 14.62 -1.82
N GLU A 93 17.26 14.84 -0.51
CA GLU A 93 16.10 15.01 0.37
C GLU A 93 15.28 16.26 0.02
N ARG A 94 15.94 17.40 -0.23
CA ARG A 94 15.29 18.64 -0.66
C ARG A 94 14.62 18.46 -2.02
N LEU A 95 15.34 17.89 -2.99
CA LEU A 95 14.83 17.62 -4.32
C LEU A 95 13.63 16.66 -4.27
N GLY A 96 13.73 15.59 -3.49
CA GLY A 96 12.64 14.64 -3.25
C GLY A 96 11.43 15.30 -2.60
N SER A 97 11.64 16.18 -1.61
CA SER A 97 10.56 16.95 -0.96
C SER A 97 9.83 17.86 -1.96
N ILE A 98 10.59 18.56 -2.81
CA ILE A 98 10.03 19.38 -3.89
C ILE A 98 9.22 18.51 -4.84
N PHE A 99 9.80 17.41 -5.36
CA PHE A 99 9.14 16.55 -6.34
C PHE A 99 7.86 15.91 -5.79
N ASN A 100 7.85 15.53 -4.52
CA ASN A 100 6.67 14.99 -3.84
C ASN A 100 5.46 15.94 -3.86
N ARG A 101 5.66 17.26 -3.94
CA ARG A 101 4.57 18.23 -4.08
C ARG A 101 3.94 18.24 -5.48
N TYR A 102 4.69 17.81 -6.49
CA TYR A 102 4.31 17.90 -7.89
C TYR A 102 4.06 16.54 -8.55
N TYR A 103 4.26 15.43 -7.85
CA TYR A 103 3.88 14.15 -8.38
C TYR A 103 2.37 14.06 -8.58
N VAL A 104 2.01 13.69 -9.80
CA VAL A 104 0.64 13.34 -10.18
C VAL A 104 0.45 11.86 -9.89
N TYR A 105 -0.68 11.53 -9.29
CA TYR A 105 -1.01 10.17 -8.92
C TYR A 105 -2.27 9.71 -9.65
N THR A 106 -2.22 8.47 -10.14
CA THR A 106 -3.42 7.75 -10.55
C THR A 106 -3.98 7.04 -9.32
N ILE A 107 -5.28 7.21 -9.10
CA ILE A 107 -5.99 6.67 -7.94
C ILE A 107 -7.23 5.95 -8.45
N ASP A 108 -7.46 4.73 -7.97
CA ASP A 108 -8.74 4.04 -8.16
C ASP A 108 -9.03 3.14 -6.96
N SER A 109 -10.23 2.57 -6.95
CA SER A 109 -10.68 1.60 -5.97
C SER A 109 -11.51 0.49 -6.59
N LEU A 110 -11.52 -0.64 -5.89
CA LEU A 110 -12.32 -1.80 -6.22
C LEU A 110 -13.00 -2.32 -4.95
N GLN A 111 -14.24 -2.77 -5.09
CA GLN A 111 -14.96 -3.48 -4.04
C GLN A 111 -15.41 -4.84 -4.55
N PHE A 112 -15.29 -5.87 -3.73
CA PHE A 112 -15.80 -7.19 -4.06
C PHE A 112 -16.28 -7.97 -2.83
N PHE A 113 -17.13 -8.96 -3.09
CA PHE A 113 -17.75 -9.79 -2.07
C PHE A 113 -17.00 -11.10 -1.82
N LYS A 114 -17.01 -11.57 -0.57
CA LYS A 114 -16.44 -12.85 -0.13
C LYS A 114 -16.98 -14.03 -0.92
N SER A 115 -18.27 -14.03 -1.21
CA SER A 115 -18.94 -15.11 -1.94
C SER A 115 -18.29 -15.40 -3.30
N LYS A 116 -17.80 -14.35 -3.98
CA LYS A 116 -17.16 -14.45 -5.30
C LYS A 116 -15.63 -14.54 -5.26
N ASN A 117 -15.00 -14.21 -4.12
CA ASN A 117 -13.54 -14.08 -3.99
C ASN A 117 -13.01 -14.75 -2.72
N ARG A 118 -13.51 -15.95 -2.40
CA ARG A 118 -13.13 -16.69 -1.18
C ARG A 118 -11.62 -16.90 -1.06
N GLY A 119 -10.95 -17.20 -2.18
CA GLY A 119 -9.49 -17.38 -2.22
C GLY A 119 -8.73 -16.15 -1.73
N TYR A 120 -9.09 -14.96 -2.22
CA TYR A 120 -8.45 -13.72 -1.81
C TYR A 120 -8.77 -13.34 -0.36
N PHE A 121 -10.00 -13.60 0.12
CA PHE A 121 -10.34 -13.44 1.54
C PHE A 121 -9.45 -14.31 2.44
N ASN A 122 -9.22 -15.56 2.06
CA ASN A 122 -8.35 -16.46 2.81
C ASN A 122 -6.89 -15.99 2.74
N LEU A 123 -6.46 -15.43 1.60
CA LEU A 123 -5.12 -14.87 1.43
C LEU A 123 -4.88 -13.67 2.36
N ILE A 124 -5.85 -12.76 2.51
CA ILE A 124 -5.76 -11.67 3.49
C ILE A 124 -5.60 -12.22 4.90
N SER A 125 -6.38 -13.24 5.30
CA SER A 125 -6.23 -13.87 6.62
C SER A 125 -4.82 -14.44 6.81
N LYS A 126 -4.28 -15.16 5.82
CA LYS A 126 -2.90 -15.69 5.89
C LYS A 126 -1.87 -14.57 6.07
N VAL A 127 -2.00 -13.47 5.31
CA VAL A 127 -1.10 -12.32 5.44
C VAL A 127 -1.25 -11.65 6.81
N LYS A 128 -2.49 -11.57 7.32
CA LYS A 128 -2.81 -11.06 8.66
C LYS A 128 -2.34 -11.99 9.78
N ASP A 129 -2.08 -13.27 9.51
CA ASP A 129 -1.58 -14.21 10.51
C ASP A 129 -0.06 -14.47 10.40
N LEU A 130 0.65 -13.86 9.42
CA LEU A 130 2.12 -13.88 9.35
C LEU A 130 2.75 -13.52 10.70
N SER A 131 3.41 -14.49 11.35
CA SER A 131 4.21 -14.28 12.56
C SER A 131 5.52 -13.55 12.22
N LYS A 132 6.14 -12.92 13.21
CA LYS A 132 7.40 -12.14 13.10
C LYS A 132 8.66 -12.96 12.76
N GLU A 133 8.55 -14.16 12.19
CA GLU A 133 9.72 -15.01 11.93
C GLU A 133 10.53 -14.51 10.72
N LYS A 134 11.85 -14.48 10.92
CA LYS A 134 12.86 -13.84 10.08
C LYS A 134 12.62 -14.10 8.59
N LEU A 135 12.36 -13.00 7.90
CA LEU A 135 12.27 -12.91 6.45
C LEU A 135 13.68 -13.24 5.91
N PRO A 136 13.83 -14.21 5.01
CA PRO A 136 15.12 -14.52 4.40
C PRO A 136 15.66 -13.29 3.65
N GLU A 137 16.95 -13.03 3.78
CA GLU A 137 17.65 -12.08 2.92
C GLU A 137 17.90 -12.72 1.54
N ASP A 138 17.28 -12.10 0.55
CA ASP A 138 17.74 -11.92 -0.83
C ASP A 138 17.78 -13.15 -1.77
N LYS A 139 16.94 -13.08 -2.83
CA LYS A 139 17.28 -13.32 -4.25
C LYS A 139 16.04 -13.20 -5.18
N ARG A 140 15.93 -12.01 -5.81
CA ARG A 140 15.18 -11.52 -7.00
C ARG A 140 13.99 -12.28 -7.64
N SER A 141 12.86 -11.56 -7.80
CA SER A 141 12.05 -11.34 -9.02
C SER A 141 10.81 -10.44 -8.77
N PHE A 142 10.01 -10.22 -9.84
CA PHE A 142 8.70 -9.51 -10.01
C PHE A 142 8.37 -8.22 -9.26
N LEU A 143 9.25 -7.68 -8.44
CA LEU A 143 9.30 -6.28 -8.00
C LEU A 143 10.78 -5.96 -7.72
N ASP A 144 11.66 -6.28 -8.68
CA ASP A 144 13.11 -6.23 -8.48
C ASP A 144 13.56 -4.79 -8.16
N GLY A 145 14.43 -4.67 -7.17
CA GLY A 145 14.79 -3.42 -6.52
C GLY A 145 13.80 -2.94 -5.45
N THR A 146 12.52 -3.29 -5.49
CA THR A 146 11.50 -2.58 -4.71
C THR A 146 11.46 -2.98 -3.24
N SER A 147 11.52 -1.97 -2.37
CA SER A 147 11.21 -2.11 -0.95
C SER A 147 9.70 -2.02 -0.72
N ILE A 148 9.12 -3.06 -0.12
CA ILE A 148 7.73 -3.10 0.28
C ILE A 148 7.62 -3.00 1.79
N LYS A 149 6.84 -2.02 2.26
CA LYS A 149 6.39 -1.91 3.64
C LYS A 149 4.91 -2.27 3.73
N LEU A 150 4.55 -3.22 4.58
CA LEU A 150 3.17 -3.62 4.88
C LEU A 150 2.82 -3.27 6.32
N ASP A 151 1.84 -2.40 6.52
CA ASP A 151 1.26 -2.08 7.82
C ASP A 151 -0.09 -2.80 7.96
N ILE A 152 -0.21 -3.66 8.97
CA ILE A 152 -1.39 -4.51 9.22
C ILE A 152 -2.00 -4.09 10.55
N SER A 153 -3.31 -3.82 10.56
CA SER A 153 -4.10 -3.52 11.76
C SER A 153 -5.44 -4.26 11.75
N ASP A 154 -5.86 -4.84 12.87
CA ASP A 154 -7.19 -5.45 13.02
C ASP A 154 -7.96 -4.95 14.26
N GLY A 155 -7.53 -3.81 14.80
CA GLY A 155 -8.08 -3.23 16.02
C GLY A 155 -7.59 -3.88 17.32
N LYS A 156 -6.83 -4.97 17.26
CA LYS A 156 -6.10 -5.54 18.42
C LYS A 156 -4.60 -5.61 18.19
N LEU A 157 -4.21 -5.94 16.96
CA LEU A 157 -2.83 -6.08 16.56
C LEU A 157 -2.48 -4.97 15.57
N GLU A 158 -1.36 -4.31 15.80
CA GLU A 158 -0.71 -3.44 14.82
C GLU A 158 0.70 -3.94 14.58
N ARG A 159 1.07 -4.13 13.31
CA ARG A 159 2.42 -4.53 12.95
C ARG A 159 2.84 -4.03 11.59
N THR A 160 4.14 -3.89 11.44
CA THR A 160 4.81 -3.54 10.18
C THR A 160 5.71 -4.68 9.74
N ILE A 161 5.65 -5.03 8.47
CA ILE A 161 6.55 -5.97 7.80
C ILE A 161 7.28 -5.20 6.70
N GLN A 162 8.59 -5.35 6.61
CA GLN A 162 9.40 -4.78 5.54
C GLN A 162 10.08 -5.90 4.78
N VAL A 163 9.87 -5.96 3.47
CA VAL A 163 10.52 -6.93 2.58
C VAL A 163 11.14 -6.21 1.40
N ARG A 164 12.21 -6.79 0.86
CA ARG A 164 12.84 -6.33 -0.37
C ARG A 164 12.60 -7.36 -1.45
N SER A 165 12.09 -6.92 -2.60
CA SER A 165 11.86 -7.74 -3.80
C SER A 165 11.13 -9.06 -3.50
N PRO A 166 9.88 -9.02 -2.98
CA PRO A 166 9.12 -10.24 -2.72
C PRO A 166 8.75 -10.95 -4.03
N ASP A 167 9.00 -12.25 -4.10
CA ASP A 167 8.71 -13.11 -5.24
C ASP A 167 8.29 -14.54 -4.84
N GLY A 168 8.17 -15.45 -5.80
CA GLY A 168 7.73 -16.84 -5.59
C GLY A 168 8.66 -17.70 -4.73
N ASN A 169 9.91 -17.30 -4.54
CA ASN A 169 10.91 -17.95 -3.69
C ASN A 169 11.18 -17.13 -2.42
N ASN A 170 11.21 -15.80 -2.52
CA ASN A 170 11.49 -14.87 -1.44
C ASN A 170 10.20 -14.18 -0.97
N ASN A 171 9.71 -14.50 0.23
CA ASN A 171 8.44 -13.97 0.73
C ASN A 171 7.22 -14.28 -0.19
N PRO A 172 7.01 -15.56 -0.57
CA PRO A 172 6.00 -15.97 -1.55
C PRO A 172 4.57 -15.57 -1.22
N LEU A 173 4.23 -15.53 0.07
CA LEU A 173 2.90 -15.12 0.50
C LEU A 173 2.63 -13.63 0.23
N ILE A 174 3.64 -12.77 0.43
CA ILE A 174 3.53 -11.33 0.15
C ILE A 174 3.51 -11.09 -1.36
N ALA A 175 4.36 -11.79 -2.11
CA ALA A 175 4.37 -11.73 -3.57
C ALA A 175 3.03 -12.15 -4.17
N GLN A 176 2.48 -13.29 -3.71
CA GLN A 176 1.16 -13.78 -4.10
C GLN A 176 0.08 -12.76 -3.73
N PHE A 177 0.12 -12.19 -2.52
CA PHE A 177 -0.86 -11.22 -2.07
C PHE A 177 -0.90 -9.95 -2.94
N ILE A 178 0.26 -9.37 -3.25
CA ILE A 178 0.34 -8.18 -4.11
C ILE A 178 -0.12 -8.53 -5.53
N THR A 179 0.35 -9.67 -6.07
CA THR A 179 -0.01 -10.13 -7.42
C THR A 179 -1.51 -10.34 -7.57
N GLU A 180 -2.14 -11.06 -6.65
CA GLU A 180 -3.59 -11.28 -6.66
C GLU A 180 -4.36 -9.97 -6.49
N THR A 181 -3.85 -9.04 -5.67
CA THR A 181 -4.46 -7.71 -5.53
C THR A 181 -4.49 -6.95 -6.85
N PHE A 182 -3.37 -6.90 -7.59
CA PHE A 182 -3.33 -6.26 -8.90
C PHE A 182 -4.17 -7.00 -9.94
N ASN A 183 -4.19 -8.33 -9.91
CA ASN A 183 -5.03 -9.12 -10.80
C ASN A 183 -6.53 -8.85 -10.61
N LEU A 184 -6.97 -8.56 -9.37
CA LEU A 184 -8.35 -8.15 -9.11
C LEU A 184 -8.70 -6.83 -9.80
N PHE A 185 -7.81 -5.83 -9.79
CA PHE A 185 -8.02 -4.59 -10.54
C PHE A 185 -8.05 -4.81 -12.05
N ARG A 186 -7.09 -5.57 -12.59
CA ARG A 186 -7.04 -5.90 -14.03
C ARG A 186 -8.35 -6.54 -14.50
N LYS A 187 -8.84 -7.54 -13.76
CA LYS A 187 -10.11 -8.24 -14.07
C LYS A 187 -11.34 -7.35 -13.85
N GLY A 188 -11.38 -6.61 -12.75
CA GLY A 188 -12.57 -5.87 -12.31
C GLY A 188 -12.80 -4.55 -13.03
N LYS A 189 -11.75 -3.92 -13.56
CA LYS A 189 -11.82 -2.59 -14.17
C LYS A 189 -11.32 -2.52 -15.62
N ASN A 190 -10.89 -3.65 -16.20
CA ASN A 190 -10.14 -3.66 -17.46
C ASN A 190 -8.98 -2.64 -17.40
N ASP A 191 -8.29 -2.63 -16.25
CA ASP A 191 -7.42 -1.54 -15.85
C ASP A 191 -6.17 -1.49 -16.73
N LYS A 192 -6.01 -0.40 -17.49
CA LYS A 192 -4.83 -0.11 -18.32
C LYS A 192 -3.64 0.45 -17.52
N TYR A 193 -3.84 0.76 -16.24
CA TYR A 193 -2.84 1.42 -15.39
C TYR A 193 -2.01 0.42 -14.58
N LEU A 194 -2.63 -0.64 -14.04
CA LEU A 194 -1.91 -1.69 -13.34
C LEU A 194 -1.42 -2.80 -14.28
N THR A 195 -1.04 -2.49 -15.52
CA THR A 195 -0.51 -3.51 -16.45
C THR A 195 0.82 -4.07 -15.95
N PRO A 196 1.17 -5.33 -16.27
CA PRO A 196 2.47 -5.89 -15.89
C PRO A 196 3.65 -5.00 -16.27
N GLN A 197 3.60 -4.34 -17.44
CA GLN A 197 4.63 -3.41 -17.90
C GLN A 197 4.73 -2.17 -17.00
N ARG A 198 3.60 -1.58 -16.60
CA ARG A 198 3.60 -0.40 -15.72
C ARG A 198 3.95 -0.71 -14.28
N THR A 199 3.69 -1.93 -13.83
CA THR A 199 4.09 -2.41 -12.50
C THR A 199 5.45 -3.11 -12.52
N SER A 200 6.09 -3.23 -13.69
CA SER A 200 7.42 -3.84 -13.82
C SER A 200 8.46 -2.86 -13.30
N GLY A 201 9.25 -3.30 -12.32
CA GLY A 201 10.16 -2.41 -11.60
C GLY A 201 9.42 -1.47 -10.63
N TYR A 202 8.15 -1.71 -10.32
CA TYR A 202 7.62 -1.35 -9.00
C TYR A 202 7.86 -2.46 -8.01
#